data_AF-A0A7K3CZK7-F1
#
_entry.id   AF-A0A7K3CZK7-F1
#
_cell.length_a   1.000
_cell.length_b   1.000
_cell.length_c   1.000
_cell.angle_alpha   90.00
_cell.angle_beta   90.00
_cell.angle_gamma   90.00
#
_symmetry.space_group_name_H-M   'P 1'
#
loop_
_entity.id
_entity.type
_entity.pdbx_description
1 polymer ?
#
loop_
_entity_poly.entity_id
_entity_poly.type
_entity_poly.pdbx_seq_one_letter_code
_entity_poly.pdbx_strand_id
1 'polypeptide(L)'
;MQAEPKKTQAGNAQADAAEPAVSLVGKEYEVEIGPVAHGGHCIARTDEGQVLFVRHTLPGETVIARVTEGEEGARFLRADAVSVLEPSKDRVEAPCPYAGPGRCGGCDWQHAKPGAQRRLKGEVIAEQLQRLAGLTPEEAGWDGTVMPAEGDKLPAGEVPSWRTRVQYAVDADGNAGLRRHRSHEVEPIEHCMIAADGVSELGIEQRDWSGMASIEAIAASGSQDRQVILAPKPGARLPIVELDKPVSVMRVGEKDGGIHRVHGRPFVRERADG
;
A
#
# COMPACT_ATOMS: atom_id res chain seq x y z
N MET A 1 -33.00 38.03 51.48
CA MET A 1 -31.90 38.05 50.48
C MET A 1 -32.36 37.27 49.26
N GLN A 2 -32.98 37.95 48.31
CA GLN A 2 -33.33 37.38 47.00
C GLN A 2 -32.23 37.81 46.04
N ALA A 3 -31.60 36.86 45.37
CA ALA A 3 -30.53 37.10 44.41
C ALA A 3 -31.13 37.36 43.01
N GLU A 4 -30.75 38.49 42.41
CA GLU A 4 -31.09 38.85 41.03
C GLU A 4 -30.35 37.95 40.02
N PRO A 5 -30.98 37.56 38.90
CA PRO A 5 -30.30 36.80 37.85
C PRO A 5 -29.48 37.73 36.95
N LYS A 6 -28.17 37.43 36.82
CA LYS A 6 -27.25 38.07 35.86
C LYS A 6 -27.67 37.72 34.43
N LYS A 7 -27.87 38.75 33.61
CA LYS A 7 -28.02 38.66 32.15
C LYS A 7 -26.71 38.17 31.53
N THR A 8 -26.75 37.01 30.88
CA THR A 8 -25.67 36.51 30.03
C THR A 8 -25.77 37.18 28.66
N GLN A 9 -24.78 38.00 28.31
CA GLN A 9 -24.62 38.52 26.94
C GLN A 9 -24.11 37.39 26.03
N ALA A 10 -24.88 37.09 24.99
CA ALA A 10 -24.45 36.21 23.91
C ALA A 10 -23.46 36.97 23.02
N GLY A 11 -22.17 36.62 23.13
CA GLY A 11 -21.15 37.01 22.18
C GLY A 11 -21.35 36.21 20.88
N ASN A 12 -21.67 36.92 19.81
CA ASN A 12 -21.82 36.37 18.47
C ASN A 12 -20.43 36.04 17.91
N ALA A 13 -19.96 34.81 18.09
CA ALA A 13 -18.79 34.30 17.38
C ALA A 13 -19.24 33.84 15.98
N GLN A 14 -19.23 34.76 15.03
CA GLN A 14 -19.24 34.41 13.61
C GLN A 14 -17.93 33.68 13.33
N ALA A 15 -18.03 32.36 13.16
CA ALA A 15 -16.98 31.56 12.56
C ALA A 15 -16.85 32.03 11.11
N ASP A 16 -15.75 32.73 10.81
CA ASP A 16 -15.34 33.02 9.44
C ASP A 16 -15.22 31.70 8.69
N ALA A 17 -16.11 31.48 7.73
CA ALA A 17 -16.00 30.39 6.79
C ALA A 17 -14.77 30.68 5.91
N ALA A 18 -13.68 29.97 6.18
CA ALA A 18 -12.49 30.02 5.34
C ALA A 18 -12.86 29.70 3.88
N GLU A 19 -12.38 30.51 2.94
CA GLU A 19 -12.51 30.22 1.51
C GLU A 19 -11.93 28.82 1.21
N PRO A 20 -12.53 28.05 0.29
CA PRO A 20 -12.05 26.71 0.00
C PRO A 20 -10.63 26.78 -0.56
N ALA A 21 -9.70 26.10 0.12
CA ALA A 21 -8.30 26.07 -0.27
C ALA A 21 -8.12 25.46 -1.66
N VAL A 22 -7.20 26.00 -2.44
CA VAL A 22 -6.94 25.56 -3.82
C VAL A 22 -6.20 24.23 -3.79
N SER A 23 -6.73 23.21 -4.49
CA SER A 23 -6.05 21.92 -4.64
C SER A 23 -4.73 22.08 -5.40
N LEU A 24 -3.68 21.44 -4.89
CA LEU A 24 -2.35 21.44 -5.52
C LEU A 24 -2.08 20.15 -6.30
N VAL A 25 -3.05 19.24 -6.43
CA VAL A 25 -2.88 17.98 -7.16
C VAL A 25 -2.46 18.23 -8.60
N GLY A 26 -1.44 17.51 -9.06
CA GLY A 26 -0.84 17.67 -10.38
C GLY A 26 0.26 18.72 -10.47
N LYS A 27 0.41 19.60 -9.46
CA LYS A 27 1.54 20.54 -9.40
C LYS A 27 2.86 19.77 -9.24
N GLU A 28 3.89 20.26 -9.91
CA GLU A 28 5.23 19.66 -9.91
C GLU A 28 6.24 20.55 -9.22
N TYR A 29 7.19 19.91 -8.54
CA TYR A 29 8.30 20.55 -7.87
C TYR A 29 9.58 19.79 -8.18
N GLU A 30 10.65 20.51 -8.56
CA GLU A 30 11.99 19.96 -8.56
C GLU A 30 12.53 20.05 -7.13
N VAL A 31 12.91 18.93 -6.52
CA VAL A 31 13.32 18.86 -5.12
C VAL A 31 14.46 17.87 -4.91
N GLU A 32 15.32 18.19 -3.95
CA GLU A 32 16.25 17.23 -3.35
C GLU A 32 15.51 16.37 -2.31
N ILE A 33 15.68 15.06 -2.42
CA ILE A 33 15.07 14.08 -1.54
C ILE A 33 15.93 13.89 -0.30
N GLY A 34 15.36 14.24 0.84
CA GLY A 34 15.94 14.07 2.16
C GLY A 34 15.69 12.68 2.76
N PRO A 35 15.62 12.61 4.11
CA PRO A 35 15.53 11.34 4.84
C PRO A 35 14.29 10.51 4.48
N VAL A 36 14.42 9.19 4.67
CA VAL A 36 13.29 8.27 4.62
C VAL A 36 12.31 8.57 5.74
N ALA A 37 11.02 8.37 5.47
CA ALA A 37 9.95 8.38 6.45
C ALA A 37 9.23 7.03 6.47
N HIS A 38 8.49 6.77 7.54
CA HIS A 38 7.64 5.61 7.63
C HIS A 38 6.64 5.53 6.45
N GLY A 39 6.35 4.33 5.97
CA GLY A 39 5.36 4.09 4.92
C GLY A 39 5.89 4.20 3.50
N GLY A 40 7.20 4.03 3.30
CA GLY A 40 7.78 3.95 1.96
C GLY A 40 8.08 5.30 1.30
N HIS A 41 7.92 6.39 2.04
CA HIS A 41 8.15 7.76 1.58
C HIS A 41 9.58 8.25 1.91
N CYS A 42 10.03 9.28 1.21
CA CYS A 42 11.09 10.17 1.69
C CYS A 42 10.52 11.59 1.85
N ILE A 43 11.19 12.39 2.66
CA ILE A 43 10.80 13.80 2.89
C ILE A 43 11.59 14.71 1.97
N ALA A 44 10.89 15.63 1.32
CA ALA A 44 11.50 16.75 0.61
C ALA A 44 10.89 18.07 1.08
N ARG A 45 11.56 19.18 0.78
CA ARG A 45 11.04 20.52 1.01
C ARG A 45 11.19 21.33 -0.25
N THR A 46 10.16 22.09 -0.62
CA THR A 46 10.27 23.10 -1.68
C THR A 46 11.13 24.27 -1.20
N ASP A 47 11.50 25.16 -2.11
CA ASP A 47 12.23 26.39 -1.79
C ASP A 47 11.47 27.27 -0.80
N GLU A 48 10.13 27.26 -0.84
CA GLU A 48 9.25 27.97 0.10
C GLU A 48 9.06 27.25 1.44
N GLY A 49 9.70 26.08 1.63
CA GLY A 49 9.68 25.31 2.87
C GLY A 49 8.50 24.35 3.02
N GLN A 50 7.65 24.21 2.00
CA GLN A 50 6.53 23.26 2.00
C GLN A 50 7.06 21.82 2.11
N VAL A 51 6.52 21.05 3.05
CA VAL A 51 6.93 19.64 3.27
C VAL A 51 6.22 18.74 2.27
N LEU A 52 6.97 17.86 1.60
CA LEU A 52 6.46 16.81 0.73
C LEU A 52 6.82 15.43 1.28
N PHE A 53 5.85 14.52 1.32
CA PHE A 53 6.07 13.08 1.43
C PHE A 53 6.08 12.48 0.02
N VAL A 54 7.27 12.12 -0.47
CA VAL A 54 7.47 11.69 -1.86
C VAL A 54 7.64 10.18 -1.91
N ARG A 55 6.82 9.48 -2.71
CA ARG A 55 7.01 8.05 -3.03
C ARG A 55 7.92 7.88 -4.25
N HIS A 56 8.40 6.65 -4.43
CA HIS A 56 9.24 6.24 -5.56
C HIS A 56 10.62 6.94 -5.60
N THR A 57 11.09 7.38 -4.43
CA THR A 57 12.37 8.08 -4.24
C THR A 57 13.28 7.33 -3.27
N LEU A 58 14.56 7.73 -3.26
CA LEU A 58 15.56 7.36 -2.25
C LEU A 58 16.24 8.63 -1.73
N PRO A 59 16.78 8.63 -0.50
CA PRO A 59 17.53 9.76 0.01
C PRO A 59 18.73 10.13 -0.88
N GLY A 60 18.94 11.43 -1.05
CA GLY A 60 20.02 12.03 -1.86
C GLY A 60 19.74 12.12 -3.35
N GLU A 61 18.49 11.90 -3.79
CA GLU A 61 18.09 12.04 -5.19
C GLU A 61 17.56 13.44 -5.50
N THR A 62 17.73 13.88 -6.74
CA THR A 62 17.04 15.06 -7.27
C THR A 62 15.92 14.59 -8.21
N VAL A 63 14.67 15.01 -7.98
CA VAL A 63 13.49 14.50 -8.69
C VAL A 63 12.51 15.60 -9.06
N ILE A 64 11.68 15.33 -10.07
CA ILE A 64 10.41 16.04 -10.28
C ILE A 64 9.32 15.31 -9.51
N ALA A 65 8.87 15.90 -8.41
CA ALA A 65 7.80 15.40 -7.56
C ALA A 65 6.46 16.00 -7.97
N ARG A 66 5.50 15.16 -8.39
CA ARG A 66 4.14 15.59 -8.72
C ARG A 66 3.21 15.34 -7.53
N VAL A 67 2.53 16.38 -7.08
CA VAL A 67 1.58 16.30 -5.96
C VAL A 67 0.41 15.39 -6.31
N THR A 68 0.15 14.42 -5.45
CA THR A 68 -0.96 13.46 -5.55
C THR A 68 -2.07 13.73 -4.54
N GLU A 69 -1.79 14.44 -3.45
CA GLU A 69 -2.77 14.82 -2.43
C GLU A 69 -2.30 16.09 -1.70
N GLY A 70 -3.20 17.06 -1.55
CA GLY A 70 -2.99 18.28 -0.78
C GLY A 70 -3.54 19.54 -1.45
N GLU A 71 -3.61 20.59 -0.65
CA GLU A 71 -4.14 21.92 -1.00
C GLU A 71 -3.25 23.01 -0.42
N GLU A 72 -3.45 24.26 -0.85
CA GLU A 72 -2.72 25.40 -0.32
C GLU A 72 -2.90 25.54 1.20
N GLY A 73 -1.81 25.87 1.91
CA GLY A 73 -1.82 25.99 3.37
C GLY A 73 -1.79 24.64 4.12
N ALA A 74 -1.83 23.50 3.41
CA ALA A 74 -1.67 22.19 4.05
C ALA A 74 -0.29 22.04 4.69
N ARG A 75 -0.25 21.48 5.91
CA ARG A 75 1.00 21.24 6.67
C ARG A 75 2.03 20.41 5.87
N PHE A 76 1.56 19.53 5.01
CA PHE A 76 2.38 18.74 4.10
C PHE A 76 1.56 18.36 2.85
N LEU A 77 2.26 18.05 1.77
CA LEU A 77 1.69 17.48 0.55
C LEU A 77 2.19 16.04 0.40
N ARG A 78 1.43 15.20 -0.31
CA ARG A 78 1.93 13.91 -0.81
C ARG A 78 2.22 14.04 -2.29
N ALA A 79 3.28 13.37 -2.73
CA ALA A 79 3.71 13.37 -4.11
C ALA A 79 4.29 12.02 -4.52
N ASP A 80 4.32 11.77 -5.82
CA ASP A 80 5.10 10.71 -6.43
C ASP A 80 6.22 11.35 -7.25
N ALA A 81 7.43 10.78 -7.23
CA ALA A 81 8.47 11.16 -8.18
C ALA A 81 8.13 10.68 -9.59
N VAL A 82 7.76 11.60 -10.48
CA VAL A 82 7.40 11.29 -11.88
C VAL A 82 8.61 11.31 -12.82
N SER A 83 9.71 11.92 -12.38
CA SER A 83 11.01 11.88 -13.05
C SER A 83 12.13 11.92 -12.02
N VAL A 84 13.18 11.14 -12.23
CA VAL A 84 14.38 11.13 -11.39
C VAL A 84 15.52 11.72 -12.21
N LEU A 85 15.99 12.90 -11.82
CA LEU A 85 17.02 13.66 -12.54
C LEU A 85 18.41 13.17 -12.15
N GLU A 86 18.62 12.97 -10.84
CA GLU A 86 19.88 12.47 -10.28
C GLU A 86 19.58 11.25 -9.41
N PRO A 87 19.77 10.03 -9.94
CA PRO A 87 19.43 8.82 -9.22
C PRO A 87 20.48 8.46 -8.17
N SER A 88 20.02 7.87 -7.06
CA SER A 88 20.92 7.31 -6.05
C SER A 88 21.66 6.10 -6.62
N LYS A 89 22.90 5.87 -6.16
CA LYS A 89 23.65 4.63 -6.46
C LYS A 89 22.92 3.36 -6.03
N ASP A 90 21.97 3.50 -5.10
CA ASP A 90 21.17 2.40 -4.57
C ASP A 90 19.87 2.16 -5.37
N ARG A 91 19.59 3.00 -6.38
CA ARG A 91 18.45 2.81 -7.28
C ARG A 91 18.71 1.65 -8.24
N VAL A 92 17.65 0.90 -8.50
CA VAL A 92 17.55 -0.12 -9.56
C VAL A 92 16.25 0.10 -10.32
N GLU A 93 16.16 -0.46 -11.52
CA GLU A 93 14.88 -0.59 -12.21
C GLU A 93 13.97 -1.52 -11.39
N ALA A 94 12.72 -1.10 -11.18
CA ALA A 94 11.76 -1.89 -10.44
C ALA A 94 11.40 -3.14 -11.26
N PRO A 95 11.55 -4.37 -10.72
CA PRO A 95 11.23 -5.58 -11.46
C PRO A 95 9.75 -5.68 -11.87
N CYS A 96 8.84 -5.25 -10.99
CA CYS A 96 7.42 -5.25 -11.28
C CYS A 96 7.06 -4.07 -12.18
N PRO A 97 6.47 -4.31 -13.37
CA PRO A 97 6.10 -3.23 -14.27
C PRO A 97 5.06 -2.29 -13.62
N TYR A 98 4.21 -2.80 -12.73
CA TYR A 98 3.16 -2.06 -12.04
C TYR A 98 3.66 -1.24 -10.84
N ALA A 99 4.94 -1.36 -10.45
CA ALA A 99 5.51 -0.60 -9.34
C ALA A 99 6.03 0.75 -9.83
N GLY A 100 5.20 1.80 -9.71
CA GLY A 100 5.60 3.15 -10.09
C GLY A 100 4.52 4.22 -9.83
N PRO A 101 4.84 5.49 -10.14
CA PRO A 101 3.96 6.63 -9.94
C PRO A 101 2.59 6.44 -10.58
N GLY A 102 1.53 6.71 -9.81
CA GLY A 102 0.15 6.57 -10.29
C GLY A 102 -0.29 5.14 -10.65
N ARG A 103 0.51 4.11 -10.34
CA ARG A 103 0.18 2.69 -10.59
C ARG A 103 -0.19 1.95 -9.30
N CYS A 104 -0.01 0.63 -9.28
CA CYS A 104 -0.32 -0.24 -8.15
C CYS A 104 0.30 0.28 -6.85
N GLY A 105 -0.52 0.38 -5.80
CA GLY A 105 -0.09 0.85 -4.48
C GLY A 105 0.59 -0.20 -3.60
N GLY A 106 0.90 -1.38 -4.12
CA GLY A 106 1.31 -2.52 -3.31
C GLY A 106 2.79 -2.55 -2.90
N CYS A 107 3.70 -2.01 -3.71
CA CYS A 107 5.14 -2.14 -3.51
C CYS A 107 5.83 -0.77 -3.57
N ASP A 108 6.29 -0.26 -2.43
CA ASP A 108 6.83 1.11 -2.37
C ASP A 108 8.31 1.22 -2.78
N TRP A 109 9.11 0.16 -2.64
CA TRP A 109 10.58 0.22 -2.75
C TRP A 109 11.22 -0.73 -3.75
N GLN A 110 10.48 -1.25 -4.73
CA GLN A 110 11.08 -2.13 -5.75
C GLN A 110 12.18 -1.44 -6.57
N HIS A 111 12.20 -0.11 -6.62
CA HIS A 111 13.27 0.69 -7.22
C HIS A 111 14.54 0.82 -6.37
N ALA A 112 14.61 0.16 -5.21
CA ALA A 112 15.76 0.22 -4.30
C ALA A 112 16.44 -1.14 -4.20
N LYS A 113 17.78 -1.16 -4.21
CA LYS A 113 18.56 -2.38 -3.92
C LYS A 113 18.10 -2.99 -2.59
N PRO A 114 18.00 -4.33 -2.45
CA PRO A 114 17.54 -4.96 -1.22
C PRO A 114 18.35 -4.56 0.04
N GLY A 115 19.66 -4.33 -0.11
CA GLY A 115 20.50 -3.80 0.98
C GLY A 115 20.09 -2.40 1.42
N ALA A 116 19.77 -1.52 0.46
CA ALA A 116 19.27 -0.18 0.76
C ALA A 116 17.89 -0.23 1.43
N GLN A 117 16.97 -1.09 0.97
CA GLN A 117 15.67 -1.27 1.64
C GLN A 117 15.82 -1.62 3.12
N ARG A 118 16.73 -2.55 3.46
CA ARG A 118 16.99 -2.93 4.85
C ARG A 118 17.62 -1.80 5.66
N ARG A 119 18.58 -1.08 5.08
CA ARG A 119 19.17 0.11 5.70
C ARG A 119 18.13 1.19 5.99
N LEU A 120 17.27 1.51 5.02
CA LEU A 120 16.19 2.50 5.17
C LEU A 120 15.16 2.07 6.23
N LYS A 121 14.78 0.78 6.28
CA LYS A 121 13.97 0.23 7.38
C LYS A 121 14.65 0.44 8.74
N GLY A 122 15.96 0.20 8.80
CA GLY A 122 16.76 0.42 10.00
C GLY A 122 16.75 1.87 10.45
N GLU A 123 16.95 2.81 9.53
CA GLU A 123 16.89 4.26 9.79
C GLU A 123 15.52 4.68 10.34
N VAL A 124 14.42 4.18 9.76
CA VAL A 124 13.07 4.43 10.27
C VAL A 124 12.91 3.89 11.70
N ILE A 125 13.33 2.66 12.00
CA ILE A 125 13.22 2.11 13.35
C ILE A 125 14.07 2.91 14.34
N ALA A 126 15.30 3.27 13.98
CA ALA A 126 16.19 4.06 14.83
C ALA A 126 15.60 5.46 15.13
N GLU A 127 15.03 6.13 14.13
CA GLU A 127 14.34 7.42 14.32
C GLU A 127 13.15 7.27 15.28
N GLN A 128 12.36 6.20 15.14
CA GLN A 128 11.22 5.95 16.01
C GLN A 128 11.62 5.63 17.46
N LEU A 129 12.69 4.84 17.67
CA LEU A 129 13.26 4.60 19.00
C LEU A 129 13.69 5.92 19.66
N GLN A 130 14.40 6.77 18.92
CA GLN A 130 14.88 8.04 19.44
C GLN A 130 13.72 8.99 19.76
N ARG A 131 12.77 9.16 18.84
CA ARG A 131 11.71 10.17 18.96
C ARG A 131 10.59 9.78 19.92
N LEU A 132 10.24 8.49 19.97
CA LEU A 132 9.11 8.03 20.78
C LEU A 132 9.54 7.44 22.12
N ALA A 133 10.64 6.69 22.15
CA ALA A 133 11.13 6.04 23.36
C ALA A 133 12.27 6.82 24.04
N GLY A 134 12.89 7.79 23.36
CA GLY A 134 14.07 8.50 23.88
C GLY A 134 15.31 7.59 23.97
N LEU A 135 15.31 6.47 23.23
CA LEU A 135 16.38 5.47 23.25
C LEU A 135 17.18 5.52 21.96
N THR A 136 18.49 5.36 22.07
CA THR A 136 19.34 4.96 20.96
C THR A 136 19.12 3.47 20.63
N PRO A 137 19.47 3.01 19.41
CA PRO A 137 19.45 1.57 19.10
C PRO A 137 20.23 0.72 20.12
N GLU A 138 21.41 1.19 20.55
CA GLU A 138 22.26 0.48 21.51
C GLU A 138 21.58 0.32 22.88
N GLU A 139 20.95 1.38 23.41
CA GLU A 139 20.18 1.32 24.67
C GLU A 139 18.97 0.39 24.55
N ALA A 140 18.42 0.21 23.35
CA ALA A 140 17.36 -0.74 23.06
C ALA A 140 17.87 -2.18 22.82
N GLY A 141 19.19 -2.41 22.90
CA GLY A 141 19.81 -3.72 22.66
C GLY A 141 19.81 -4.14 21.18
N TRP A 142 19.80 -3.18 20.26
CA TRP A 142 19.78 -3.41 18.82
C TRP A 142 20.91 -2.65 18.11
N ASP A 143 21.61 -3.31 17.19
CA ASP A 143 22.78 -2.77 16.48
C ASP A 143 22.42 -1.94 15.23
N GLY A 144 21.12 -1.74 14.96
CA GLY A 144 20.65 -1.06 13.76
C GLY A 144 20.50 -1.97 12.53
N THR A 145 20.87 -3.26 12.64
CA THR A 145 20.83 -4.18 11.51
C THR A 145 19.43 -4.75 11.31
N VAL A 146 18.92 -4.63 10.08
CA VAL A 146 17.74 -5.36 9.61
C VAL A 146 18.20 -6.57 8.81
N MET A 147 17.85 -7.76 9.28
CA MET A 147 18.20 -9.02 8.63
C MET A 147 17.26 -9.32 7.46
N PRO A 148 17.75 -9.96 6.38
CA PRO A 148 16.88 -10.50 5.34
C PRO A 148 16.04 -11.64 5.92
N ALA A 149 14.78 -11.77 5.47
CA ALA A 149 14.01 -12.98 5.74
C ALA A 149 14.58 -14.17 4.93
N GLU A 150 14.20 -15.38 5.32
CA GLU A 150 14.48 -16.56 4.51
C GLU A 150 13.84 -16.41 3.12
N GLY A 151 14.59 -16.72 2.07
CA GLY A 151 14.14 -16.53 0.68
C GLY A 151 14.30 -15.11 0.11
N ASP A 152 14.68 -14.10 0.90
CA ASP A 152 14.83 -12.72 0.41
C ASP A 152 16.08 -12.49 -0.47
N LYS A 153 17.05 -13.41 -0.43
CA LYS A 153 18.30 -13.30 -1.20
C LYS A 153 18.13 -13.91 -2.60
N LEU A 154 17.57 -13.11 -3.50
CA LEU A 154 17.33 -13.50 -4.88
C LEU A 154 18.30 -12.83 -5.86
N PRO A 155 18.46 -13.37 -7.08
CA PRO A 155 19.15 -12.69 -8.18
C PRO A 155 18.58 -11.30 -8.48
N ALA A 156 19.38 -10.47 -9.16
CA ALA A 156 18.92 -9.16 -9.61
C ALA A 156 17.75 -9.30 -10.59
N GLY A 157 16.71 -8.49 -10.41
CA GLY A 157 15.49 -8.54 -11.23
C GLY A 157 14.42 -9.51 -10.70
N GLU A 158 14.69 -10.27 -9.65
CA GLU A 158 13.70 -11.12 -8.99
C GLU A 158 13.19 -10.47 -7.70
N VAL A 159 11.96 -10.80 -7.31
CA VAL A 159 11.35 -10.35 -6.05
C VAL A 159 10.81 -11.55 -5.27
N PRO A 160 10.90 -11.55 -3.93
CA PRO A 160 10.39 -12.65 -3.13
C PRO A 160 8.87 -12.79 -3.27
N SER A 161 8.42 -13.99 -3.67
CA SER A 161 7.01 -14.38 -3.82
C SER A 161 6.42 -14.93 -2.51
N TRP A 162 6.40 -14.12 -1.45
CA TRP A 162 5.98 -14.55 -0.11
C TRP A 162 4.49 -14.37 0.17
N ARG A 163 3.76 -13.62 -0.67
CA ARG A 163 2.39 -13.19 -0.35
C ARG A 163 1.39 -14.30 -0.63
N THR A 164 1.03 -15.02 0.43
CA THR A 164 0.08 -16.15 0.43
C THR A 164 -1.39 -15.75 0.33
N ARG A 165 -1.70 -14.46 0.51
CA ARG A 165 -3.06 -13.91 0.45
C ARG A 165 -3.08 -12.62 -0.36
N VAL A 166 -3.83 -12.64 -1.45
CA VAL A 166 -4.00 -11.49 -2.35
C VAL A 166 -5.48 -11.21 -2.53
N GLN A 167 -5.88 -9.97 -2.23
CA GLN A 167 -7.22 -9.50 -2.55
C GLN A 167 -7.17 -8.67 -3.82
N TYR A 168 -7.70 -9.24 -4.90
CA TYR A 168 -7.87 -8.59 -6.19
C TYR A 168 -9.16 -7.78 -6.16
N ALA A 169 -9.09 -6.53 -6.59
CA ALA A 169 -10.26 -5.75 -6.94
C ALA A 169 -10.64 -6.06 -8.40
N VAL A 170 -11.92 -5.97 -8.73
CA VAL A 170 -12.42 -6.17 -10.09
C VAL A 170 -12.93 -4.87 -10.66
N ASP A 171 -12.48 -4.52 -11.86
CA ASP A 171 -12.90 -3.30 -12.54
C ASP A 171 -14.32 -3.42 -13.14
N ALA A 172 -14.70 -2.46 -13.99
CA ALA A 172 -16.01 -2.47 -14.64
C ALA A 172 -16.14 -3.55 -15.72
N ASP A 173 -15.01 -3.91 -16.36
CA ASP A 173 -14.92 -4.83 -17.49
C ASP A 173 -14.69 -6.28 -17.05
N GLY A 174 -14.55 -6.51 -15.74
CA GLY A 174 -14.38 -7.84 -15.16
C GLY A 174 -12.91 -8.24 -14.96
N ASN A 175 -11.95 -7.36 -15.20
CA ASN A 175 -10.53 -7.67 -15.03
C ASN A 175 -10.14 -7.61 -13.55
N ALA A 176 -9.37 -8.60 -13.11
CA ALA A 176 -8.76 -8.59 -11.79
C ALA A 176 -7.52 -7.68 -11.76
N GLY A 177 -7.42 -6.90 -10.70
CA GLY A 177 -6.32 -5.95 -10.52
C GLY A 177 -6.07 -5.65 -9.05
N LEU A 178 -5.12 -4.74 -8.82
CA LEU A 178 -4.83 -4.18 -7.51
C LEU A 178 -5.21 -2.70 -7.50
N ARG A 179 -5.49 -2.14 -6.32
CA ARG A 179 -5.81 -0.71 -6.25
C ARG A 179 -4.57 0.14 -6.50
N ARG A 180 -4.74 1.22 -7.27
CA ARG A 180 -3.74 2.28 -7.34
C ARG A 180 -3.54 2.90 -5.95
N HIS A 181 -2.34 3.44 -5.71
CA HIS A 181 -1.99 3.97 -4.40
C HIS A 181 -3.01 5.02 -3.92
N ARG A 182 -3.56 4.81 -2.72
CA ARG A 182 -4.59 5.68 -2.10
C ARG A 182 -5.79 6.00 -3.01
N SER A 183 -6.16 5.06 -3.87
CA SER A 183 -7.29 5.20 -4.81
C SER A 183 -8.24 4.00 -4.75
N HIS A 184 -9.46 4.19 -5.23
CA HIS A 184 -10.39 3.11 -5.53
C HIS A 184 -10.28 2.61 -6.97
N GLU A 185 -9.48 3.28 -7.80
CA GLU A 185 -9.21 2.86 -9.17
C GLU A 185 -8.40 1.55 -9.17
N VAL A 186 -8.86 0.64 -10.03
CA VAL A 186 -8.22 -0.66 -10.23
C VAL A 186 -7.14 -0.51 -11.29
N GLU A 187 -5.94 -0.99 -11.00
CA GLU A 187 -4.87 -1.24 -11.95
C GLU A 187 -4.96 -2.74 -12.33
N PRO A 188 -5.51 -3.07 -13.51
CA PRO A 188 -5.46 -4.44 -14.01
C PRO A 188 -4.01 -4.91 -14.13
N ILE A 189 -3.74 -6.13 -13.68
CA ILE A 189 -2.39 -6.70 -13.69
C ILE A 189 -2.44 -8.08 -14.32
N GLU A 190 -1.36 -8.47 -15.00
CA GLU A 190 -1.19 -9.82 -15.54
C GLU A 190 -0.69 -10.78 -14.45
N HIS A 191 0.15 -10.27 -13.54
CA HIS A 191 0.75 -11.06 -12.48
C HIS A 191 1.27 -10.16 -11.35
N CYS A 192 0.97 -10.52 -10.10
CA CYS A 192 1.57 -9.90 -8.94
C CYS A 192 2.85 -10.64 -8.54
N MET A 193 4.02 -10.08 -8.83
CA MET A 193 5.31 -10.78 -8.61
C MET A 193 5.62 -11.14 -7.15
N ILE A 194 4.98 -10.49 -6.17
CA ILE A 194 5.14 -10.85 -4.76
C ILE A 194 4.14 -11.92 -4.30
N ALA A 195 3.14 -12.28 -5.14
CA ALA A 195 2.20 -13.34 -4.84
C ALA A 195 2.92 -14.69 -4.86
N ALA A 196 2.70 -15.50 -3.83
CA ALA A 196 3.25 -16.84 -3.76
C ALA A 196 2.77 -17.68 -4.95
N ASP A 197 3.61 -18.61 -5.41
CA ASP A 197 3.31 -19.48 -6.56
C ASP A 197 1.94 -20.16 -6.39
N GLY A 198 1.61 -20.59 -5.17
CA GLY A 198 0.32 -21.19 -4.86
C GLY A 198 -0.89 -20.30 -5.11
N VAL A 199 -0.74 -18.97 -5.00
CA VAL A 199 -1.76 -17.97 -5.36
C VAL A 199 -1.77 -17.76 -6.87
N SER A 200 -0.60 -17.54 -7.48
CA SER A 200 -0.45 -17.29 -8.91
C SER A 200 -0.99 -18.45 -9.76
N GLU A 201 -0.81 -19.69 -9.29
CA GLU A 201 -1.36 -20.90 -9.91
C GLU A 201 -2.90 -20.98 -9.91
N LEU A 202 -3.61 -20.12 -9.18
CA LEU A 202 -5.08 -20.05 -9.25
C LEU A 202 -5.58 -19.33 -10.51
N GLY A 203 -4.71 -18.59 -11.20
CA GLY A 203 -5.04 -17.93 -12.47
C GLY A 203 -6.10 -16.84 -12.33
N ILE A 204 -6.12 -16.10 -11.21
CA ILE A 204 -7.16 -15.09 -10.94
C ILE A 204 -7.08 -13.94 -11.95
N GLU A 205 -5.88 -13.48 -12.27
CA GLU A 205 -5.59 -12.38 -13.19
C GLU A 205 -6.01 -12.66 -14.64
N GLN A 206 -6.14 -13.93 -15.03
CA GLN A 206 -6.37 -14.36 -16.42
C GLN A 206 -7.84 -14.62 -16.74
N ARG A 207 -8.76 -14.26 -15.82
CA ARG A 207 -10.18 -14.63 -15.87
C ARG A 207 -11.08 -13.41 -15.88
N ASP A 208 -12.24 -13.58 -16.51
CA ASP A 208 -13.35 -12.63 -16.43
C ASP A 208 -14.13 -12.84 -15.12
N TRP A 209 -14.14 -11.80 -14.31
CA TRP A 209 -14.84 -11.73 -13.03
C TRP A 209 -16.05 -10.80 -13.08
N SER A 210 -16.67 -10.64 -14.25
CA SER A 210 -17.90 -9.87 -14.43
C SER A 210 -18.92 -10.13 -13.32
N GLY A 211 -19.37 -9.05 -12.69
CA GLY A 211 -20.29 -9.11 -11.55
C GLY A 211 -19.62 -9.28 -10.18
N MET A 212 -18.31 -9.52 -10.08
CA MET A 212 -17.59 -9.51 -8.80
C MET A 212 -17.09 -8.10 -8.47
N ALA A 213 -16.98 -7.81 -7.18
CA ALA A 213 -16.34 -6.62 -6.62
C ALA A 213 -14.89 -6.92 -6.19
N SER A 214 -14.65 -8.11 -5.63
CA SER A 214 -13.31 -8.58 -5.31
C SER A 214 -13.22 -10.11 -5.25
N ILE A 215 -11.99 -10.60 -5.41
CA ILE A 215 -11.61 -11.99 -5.21
C ILE A 215 -10.43 -12.01 -4.26
N GLU A 216 -10.57 -12.71 -3.14
CA GLU A 216 -9.45 -12.98 -2.25
C GLU A 216 -8.93 -14.38 -2.52
N ALA A 217 -7.69 -14.50 -2.96
CA ALA A 217 -7.00 -15.74 -3.25
C ALA A 217 -6.01 -16.07 -2.14
N ILE A 218 -6.07 -17.30 -1.64
CA ILE A 218 -5.33 -17.78 -0.47
C ILE A 218 -4.65 -19.10 -0.83
N ALA A 219 -3.35 -19.18 -0.61
CA ALA A 219 -2.57 -20.42 -0.66
C ALA A 219 -1.85 -20.63 0.67
N ALA A 220 -2.16 -21.71 1.38
CA ALA A 220 -1.62 -21.94 2.71
C ALA A 220 -0.16 -22.41 2.67
N SER A 221 0.66 -21.87 3.58
CA SER A 221 2.03 -22.31 3.79
C SER A 221 2.08 -23.71 4.42
N GLY A 222 2.96 -24.58 3.91
CA GLY A 222 3.19 -25.92 4.49
C GLY A 222 2.07 -26.94 4.25
N SER A 223 1.11 -26.62 3.38
CA SER A 223 0.13 -27.58 2.86
C SER A 223 -0.17 -27.30 1.37
N GLN A 224 -1.08 -28.07 0.78
CA GLN A 224 -1.59 -27.85 -0.58
C GLN A 224 -2.99 -27.21 -0.55
N ASP A 225 -3.40 -26.68 0.61
CA ASP A 225 -4.73 -26.10 0.77
C ASP A 225 -4.79 -24.72 0.10
N ARG A 226 -5.77 -24.55 -0.79
CA ARG A 226 -6.11 -23.28 -1.43
C ARG A 226 -7.55 -22.89 -1.16
N GLN A 227 -7.80 -21.59 -1.05
CA GLN A 227 -9.14 -21.04 -0.89
C GLN A 227 -9.31 -19.75 -1.67
N VAL A 228 -10.50 -19.55 -2.23
CA VAL A 228 -10.93 -18.25 -2.75
C VAL A 228 -12.17 -17.75 -2.03
N ILE A 229 -12.24 -16.45 -1.77
CA ILE A 229 -13.40 -15.77 -1.21
C ILE A 229 -13.92 -14.79 -2.25
N LEU A 230 -15.13 -15.03 -2.74
CA LEU A 230 -15.75 -14.25 -3.80
C LEU A 230 -16.69 -13.20 -3.20
N ALA A 231 -16.46 -11.94 -3.51
CA ALA A 231 -17.36 -10.85 -3.13
C ALA A 231 -18.12 -10.34 -4.37
N PRO A 232 -19.41 -10.71 -4.56
CA PRO A 232 -20.20 -10.21 -5.68
C PRO A 232 -20.54 -8.73 -5.53
N LYS A 233 -20.71 -8.03 -6.67
CA LYS A 233 -21.39 -6.72 -6.73
C LYS A 233 -22.86 -6.91 -6.33
N PRO A 234 -23.53 -5.89 -5.76
CA PRO A 234 -24.95 -5.99 -5.39
C PRO A 234 -25.81 -6.48 -6.55
N GLY A 235 -26.69 -7.44 -6.30
CA GLY A 235 -27.56 -8.08 -7.29
C GLY A 235 -26.88 -9.03 -8.29
N ALA A 236 -25.56 -9.20 -8.26
CA ALA A 236 -24.85 -10.12 -9.15
C ALA A 236 -25.00 -11.58 -8.71
N ARG A 237 -25.09 -12.49 -9.68
CA ARG A 237 -25.03 -13.93 -9.42
C ARG A 237 -23.57 -14.37 -9.36
N LEU A 238 -23.29 -15.38 -8.53
CA LEU A 238 -21.98 -15.99 -8.49
C LEU A 238 -21.71 -16.76 -9.80
N PRO A 239 -20.57 -16.56 -10.44
CA PRO A 239 -20.17 -17.38 -11.58
C PRO A 239 -19.90 -18.81 -11.12
N ILE A 240 -19.95 -19.75 -12.07
CA ILE A 240 -19.35 -21.07 -11.86
C ILE A 240 -17.84 -20.86 -11.81
N VAL A 241 -17.21 -21.22 -10.70
CA VAL A 241 -15.79 -21.04 -10.48
C VAL A 241 -15.08 -22.37 -10.62
N GLU A 242 -14.49 -22.60 -11.80
CA GLU A 242 -13.55 -23.67 -12.08
C GLU A 242 -12.16 -23.08 -12.25
N LEU A 243 -11.34 -23.10 -11.20
CA LEU A 243 -9.96 -22.59 -11.22
C LEU A 243 -8.96 -23.67 -11.64
N ASP A 244 -7.76 -23.24 -12.01
CA ASP A 244 -6.70 -24.09 -12.58
C ASP A 244 -6.18 -25.15 -11.59
N LYS A 245 -6.53 -24.99 -10.31
CA LYS A 245 -6.15 -25.88 -9.22
C LYS A 245 -7.33 -26.18 -8.31
N PRO A 246 -7.33 -27.35 -7.63
CA PRO A 246 -8.30 -27.65 -6.59
C PRO A 246 -8.31 -26.56 -5.52
N VAL A 247 -9.51 -26.03 -5.23
CA VAL A 247 -9.69 -24.85 -4.38
C VAL A 247 -10.99 -24.97 -3.58
N SER A 248 -10.97 -24.49 -2.34
CA SER A 248 -12.20 -24.28 -1.58
C SER A 248 -12.79 -22.92 -1.92
N VAL A 249 -14.09 -22.86 -2.20
CA VAL A 249 -14.76 -21.63 -2.68
C VAL A 249 -15.72 -21.12 -1.62
N MET A 250 -15.43 -19.94 -1.10
CA MET A 250 -16.29 -19.19 -0.20
C MET A 250 -16.91 -17.99 -0.93
N ARG A 251 -18.01 -17.47 -0.41
CA ARG A 251 -18.69 -16.26 -0.90
C ARG A 251 -18.98 -15.31 0.24
N VAL A 252 -18.90 -14.01 -0.01
CA VAL A 252 -19.46 -12.98 0.88
C VAL A 252 -20.96 -12.86 0.61
N GLY A 253 -21.77 -12.93 1.66
CA GLY A 253 -23.21 -12.73 1.61
C GLY A 253 -23.57 -11.25 1.46
N GLU A 254 -24.45 -10.93 0.52
CA GLU A 254 -24.82 -9.54 0.22
C GLU A 254 -25.56 -8.86 1.37
N LYS A 255 -26.39 -9.59 2.12
CA LYS A 255 -27.26 -9.03 3.17
C LYS A 255 -26.59 -8.93 4.53
N ASP A 256 -25.76 -9.92 4.86
CA ASP A 256 -25.16 -10.08 6.19
C ASP A 256 -23.66 -9.77 6.21
N GLY A 257 -23.02 -9.63 5.03
CA GLY A 257 -21.57 -9.52 4.90
C GLY A 257 -20.82 -10.78 5.35
N GLY A 258 -21.53 -11.87 5.65
CA GLY A 258 -20.97 -13.10 6.21
C GLY A 258 -20.26 -13.94 5.14
N ILE A 259 -19.29 -14.74 5.55
CA ILE A 259 -18.60 -15.67 4.65
C ILE A 259 -19.32 -17.02 4.67
N HIS A 260 -19.82 -17.44 3.51
CA HIS A 260 -20.57 -18.68 3.34
C HIS A 260 -19.82 -19.66 2.45
N ARG A 261 -19.87 -20.96 2.79
CA ARG A 261 -19.25 -22.01 1.98
C ARG A 261 -20.06 -22.27 0.71
N VAL A 262 -19.40 -22.23 -0.45
CA VAL A 262 -19.93 -22.74 -1.72
C VAL A 262 -19.46 -24.18 -1.93
N HIS A 263 -18.15 -24.42 -1.85
CA HIS A 263 -17.55 -25.75 -2.02
C HIS A 263 -16.25 -25.90 -1.19
N GLY A 264 -15.85 -27.14 -0.89
CA GLY A 264 -14.60 -27.44 -0.19
C GLY A 264 -14.64 -27.17 1.31
N ARG A 265 -13.49 -26.82 1.91
CA ARG A 265 -13.37 -26.56 3.34
C ARG A 265 -13.51 -25.06 3.64
N PRO A 266 -14.16 -24.69 4.75
CA PRO A 266 -14.28 -23.29 5.15
C PRO A 266 -12.98 -22.73 5.77
N PHE A 267 -11.91 -23.52 5.81
CA PHE A 267 -10.61 -23.16 6.34
C PHE A 267 -9.49 -23.71 5.46
N VAL A 268 -8.30 -23.14 5.60
CA VAL A 268 -7.04 -23.69 5.09
C VAL A 268 -6.17 -24.16 6.25
N ARG A 269 -5.32 -25.16 6.03
CA ARG A 269 -4.34 -25.62 7.03
C ARG A 269 -2.97 -25.04 6.71
N GLU A 270 -2.41 -24.32 7.66
CA GLU A 270 -1.02 -23.88 7.60
C GLU A 270 -0.15 -24.76 8.49
N ARG A 271 1.08 -25.02 8.06
CA ARG A 271 2.12 -25.64 8.88
C ARG A 271 3.30 -24.70 8.93
N ALA A 272 3.64 -24.26 10.14
CA ALA A 272 4.71 -23.31 10.40
C ALA A 272 6.09 -23.97 10.58
N ASP A 273 6.15 -25.31 10.68
CA ASP A 273 7.39 -26.07 10.86
C ASP A 273 7.41 -27.33 9.98
N GLY A 274 8.59 -27.64 9.45
CA GLY A 274 9.05 -28.98 9.12
C GLY A 274 10.11 -29.41 10.13
#